data_AF-A0A1F5TQ58-F1
#
_entry.id   AF-A0A1F5TQ58-F1
#
_cell.length_a   1.000
_cell.length_b   1.000
_cell.length_c   1.000
_cell.angle_alpha   90.00
_cell.angle_beta   90.00
_cell.angle_gamma   90.00
#
_symmetry.space_group_name_H-M   'P 1'
#
loop_
_entity.id
_entity.type
_entity.pdbx_description
1 polymer ?
#
loop_
_entity_poly.entity_id
_entity_poly.type
_entity_poly.pdbx_seq_one_letter_code
_entity_poly.pdbx_strand_id
1 'polypeptide(L)'
;MKHNELLETKYSDLQKQLDNLTKLRLKDLLSDEEFIRERTDLQNEITRTREKLDQNQDRGQNWVDLVEKAFNFATYAKKKFESTLDLGVKREILATIGQTFVLSNKKLQIDPIEWLVPISNLNKTLKKEIKRLEPTKNRQCSQKLPAFVHQNAKWGG
;
A
#
# COMPACT_ATOMS: atom_id res chain seq x y z
N MET A 1 -10.64 -9.22 2.93
CA MET A 1 -10.90 -10.41 2.10
C MET A 1 -12.39 -10.75 2.05
N LYS A 2 -13.05 -11.12 3.16
CA LYS A 2 -14.48 -11.52 3.20
C LYS A 2 -15.47 -10.58 2.47
N HIS A 3 -15.24 -9.27 2.48
CA HIS A 3 -16.15 -8.31 1.84
C HIS A 3 -16.06 -8.30 0.30
N ASN A 4 -14.87 -8.47 -0.28
CA ASN A 4 -14.73 -8.57 -1.74
C ASN A 4 -15.22 -9.92 -2.23
N GLU A 5 -14.93 -11.01 -1.51
CA GLU A 5 -15.46 -12.34 -1.83
C GLU A 5 -17.00 -12.34 -1.84
N LEU A 6 -17.63 -11.66 -0.88
CA LEU A 6 -19.09 -11.50 -0.83
C LEU A 6 -19.63 -10.73 -2.04
N LEU A 7 -18.94 -9.67 -2.48
CA LEU A 7 -19.32 -8.86 -3.64
C LEU A 7 -19.17 -9.64 -4.96
N GLU A 8 -18.12 -10.45 -5.09
CA GLU A 8 -17.90 -11.36 -6.23
C GLU A 8 -19.00 -12.43 -6.30
N THR A 9 -19.35 -13.04 -5.17
CA THR A 9 -20.46 -14.00 -5.12
C THR A 9 -21.79 -13.35 -5.51
N LYS A 10 -22.03 -12.12 -5.04
CA LYS A 10 -23.25 -11.37 -5.37
C LYS A 10 -23.30 -11.01 -6.86
N TYR A 11 -22.17 -10.62 -7.45
CA TYR A 11 -22.06 -10.32 -8.87
C TYR A 11 -22.36 -11.56 -9.74
N SER A 12 -21.78 -12.72 -9.39
CA SER A 12 -22.04 -13.98 -10.09
C SER A 12 -23.52 -14.39 -10.01
N ASP A 13 -24.17 -14.20 -8.86
CA ASP A 13 -25.57 -14.55 -8.70
C ASP A 13 -26.51 -13.60 -9.46
N LEU A 14 -26.19 -12.31 -9.55
CA LEU A 14 -26.92 -11.35 -10.40
C LEU A 14 -26.80 -11.70 -11.89
N GLN A 15 -25.62 -12.17 -12.34
CA GLN A 15 -25.45 -12.67 -13.71
C GLN A 15 -26.31 -13.91 -13.99
N LYS A 16 -26.37 -14.86 -13.05
CA LYS A 16 -27.23 -16.05 -13.18
C LYS A 16 -28.72 -15.67 -13.23
N GLN A 17 -29.14 -14.67 -12.45
CA GLN A 17 -30.51 -14.16 -12.48
C GLN A 17 -30.84 -13.53 -13.84
N LEU A 18 -29.91 -12.77 -14.43
CA LEU A 18 -30.06 -12.21 -15.78
C LEU A 18 -30.16 -13.32 -16.85
N ASP A 19 -29.34 -14.35 -16.76
CA ASP A 19 -29.39 -15.50 -17.68
C ASP A 19 -30.71 -16.27 -17.55
N ASN A 20 -31.23 -16.43 -16.33
CA ASN A 20 -32.51 -17.09 -16.08
C ASN A 20 -33.68 -16.25 -16.60
N LEU A 21 -33.66 -14.92 -16.40
CA LEU A 21 -34.62 -14.00 -16.97
C LEU A 21 -34.65 -14.10 -18.51
N THR A 22 -33.46 -14.15 -19.13
CA THR A 22 -33.32 -14.31 -20.58
C THR A 22 -33.90 -15.64 -21.06
N LYS A 23 -33.68 -16.74 -20.33
CA LYS A 23 -34.26 -18.06 -20.62
C LYS A 23 -35.78 -18.11 -20.46
N LEU A 24 -36.34 -17.38 -19.48
CA LEU A 24 -37.79 -17.28 -19.28
C LEU A 24 -38.45 -16.47 -20.39
N ARG A 25 -37.80 -15.39 -20.83
CA ARG A 25 -38.24 -14.60 -21.98
C ARG A 25 -38.22 -15.39 -23.28
N LEU A 26 -37.18 -16.19 -23.52
CA LEU A 26 -37.09 -17.07 -24.71
C LEU A 26 -38.18 -18.16 -24.78
N LYS A 27 -38.87 -18.41 -23.66
CA LYS A 27 -39.98 -19.36 -23.56
C LYS A 27 -41.35 -18.67 -23.52
N ASP A 28 -41.41 -17.37 -23.82
CA ASP A 28 -42.62 -16.52 -23.80
C ASP A 28 -43.43 -16.57 -22.49
N LEU A 29 -42.77 -16.87 -21.37
CA LEU A 29 -43.40 -16.95 -20.03
C LEU A 29 -43.55 -15.58 -19.37
N LEU A 30 -43.05 -14.51 -19.98
CA LEU A 30 -42.99 -13.15 -19.42
C LEU A 30 -43.52 -12.13 -20.44
N SER A 31 -44.31 -11.15 -19.96
CA SER A 31 -44.67 -9.98 -20.76
C SER A 31 -43.44 -9.10 -21.04
N ASP A 32 -43.47 -8.38 -22.15
CA ASP A 32 -42.42 -7.43 -22.55
C ASP A 32 -42.16 -6.38 -21.45
N GLU A 33 -43.22 -5.87 -20.79
CA GLU A 33 -43.06 -4.86 -19.74
C GLU A 33 -42.48 -5.42 -18.44
N GLU A 34 -42.69 -6.70 -18.15
CA GLU A 34 -42.13 -7.36 -16.95
C GLU A 34 -40.65 -7.66 -17.17
N PHE A 35 -40.29 -8.18 -18.34
CA PHE A 35 -38.91 -8.43 -18.72
C PHE A 35 -38.06 -7.15 -18.73
N ILE A 36 -38.59 -6.04 -19.29
CA ILE A 36 -37.85 -4.78 -19.34
C ILE A 36 -37.58 -4.25 -17.93
N ARG A 37 -38.58 -4.25 -17.04
CA ARG A 37 -38.44 -3.77 -15.66
C ARG A 37 -37.39 -4.57 -14.89
N GLU A 38 -37.53 -5.90 -14.87
CA GLU A 38 -36.65 -6.78 -14.10
C GLU A 38 -35.21 -6.76 -14.65
N ARG A 39 -35.06 -6.67 -15.96
CA ARG A 39 -33.76 -6.49 -16.61
C ARG A 39 -33.10 -5.17 -16.23
N THR A 40 -33.85 -4.06 -16.23
CA THR A 40 -33.30 -2.75 -15.87
C THR A 40 -32.85 -2.71 -14.41
N ASP A 41 -33.63 -3.32 -13.50
CA ASP A 41 -33.28 -3.39 -12.08
C ASP A 41 -32.01 -4.22 -11.86
N LEU A 42 -31.92 -5.39 -12.49
CA LEU A 42 -30.73 -6.24 -12.43
C LEU A 42 -29.49 -5.56 -13.04
N GLN A 43 -29.62 -4.86 -14.18
CA GLN A 43 -28.49 -4.13 -14.78
C GLN A 43 -28.03 -2.96 -13.89
N ASN A 44 -28.95 -2.28 -13.22
CA ASN A 44 -28.61 -1.22 -12.27
C ASN A 44 -27.86 -1.79 -11.05
N GLU A 45 -28.28 -2.94 -10.53
CA GLU A 45 -27.57 -3.60 -9.43
C GLU A 45 -26.18 -4.12 -9.82
N ILE A 46 -26.03 -4.67 -11.02
CA ILE A 46 -24.74 -5.09 -11.58
C ILE A 46 -23.79 -3.89 -11.68
N THR A 47 -24.28 -2.77 -12.20
CA THR A 47 -23.49 -1.54 -12.36
C THR A 47 -23.01 -1.01 -11.02
N ARG A 48 -23.91 -0.90 -10.03
CA ARG A 48 -23.58 -0.49 -8.65
C ARG A 48 -22.60 -1.43 -7.96
N THR A 49 -22.70 -2.72 -8.22
CA THR A 49 -21.81 -3.72 -7.61
C THR A 49 -20.41 -3.63 -8.23
N ARG A 50 -20.32 -3.40 -9.54
CA ARG A 50 -19.06 -3.18 -10.25
C ARG A 50 -18.34 -1.92 -9.79
N GLU A 51 -19.05 -0.80 -9.66
CA GLU A 51 -18.48 0.45 -9.13
C GLU A 51 -17.87 0.29 -7.73
N LYS A 52 -18.51 -0.49 -6.86
CA LYS A 52 -17.97 -0.79 -5.52
C LYS A 52 -16.72 -1.65 -5.57
N LEU A 53 -16.63 -2.56 -6.53
CA LEU A 53 -15.48 -3.41 -6.76
C LEU A 53 -14.28 -2.58 -7.24
N ASP A 54 -14.52 -1.71 -8.24
CA ASP A 54 -13.51 -0.83 -8.82
C ASP A 54 -12.98 0.18 -7.77
N GLN A 55 -13.86 0.79 -6.96
CA GLN A 55 -13.45 1.67 -5.86
C GLN A 55 -12.56 0.97 -4.82
N ASN A 56 -12.77 -0.33 -4.56
CA ASN A 56 -11.92 -1.10 -3.67
C ASN A 56 -10.55 -1.40 -4.28
N GLN A 57 -10.50 -1.65 -5.59
CA GLN A 57 -9.24 -1.85 -6.31
C GLN A 57 -8.40 -0.56 -6.32
N ASP A 58 -9.02 0.60 -6.58
CA ASP A 58 -8.36 1.91 -6.52
C ASP A 58 -7.82 2.23 -5.12
N ARG A 59 -8.56 1.87 -4.07
CA ARG A 59 -8.08 2.00 -2.68
C ARG A 59 -6.87 1.10 -2.40
N GLY A 60 -6.86 -0.12 -2.93
CA GLY A 60 -5.72 -1.04 -2.82
C GLY A 60 -4.47 -0.49 -3.49
N GLN A 61 -4.61 0.01 -4.72
CA GLN A 61 -3.50 0.61 -5.47
C GLN A 61 -2.96 1.86 -4.77
N ASN A 62 -3.85 2.74 -4.29
CA ASN A 62 -3.46 3.93 -3.55
C ASN A 62 -2.69 3.60 -2.26
N TRP A 63 -3.02 2.51 -1.58
CA TRP A 63 -2.32 2.11 -0.36
C TRP A 63 -0.87 1.65 -0.63
N VAL A 64 -0.65 0.89 -1.70
CA VAL A 64 0.70 0.47 -2.12
C VAL A 64 1.57 1.69 -2.40
N ASP A 65 1.06 2.63 -3.19
CA ASP A 65 1.77 3.85 -3.55
C ASP A 65 2.10 4.72 -2.32
N LEU A 66 1.17 4.81 -1.36
CA LEU A 66 1.38 5.54 -0.10
C LEU A 66 2.46 4.90 0.76
N VAL A 67 2.46 3.56 0.88
CA VAL A 67 3.47 2.83 1.64
C VAL A 67 4.84 2.96 0.98
N GLU A 68 4.91 2.86 -0.35
CA GLU A 68 6.16 3.05 -1.09
C GLU A 68 6.72 4.46 -0.89
N LYS A 69 5.88 5.50 -0.98
CA LYS A 69 6.29 6.88 -0.70
C LYS A 69 6.79 7.05 0.73
N ALA A 70 6.08 6.49 1.72
CA ALA A 70 6.48 6.56 3.12
C ALA A 70 7.81 5.84 3.38
N PHE A 71 8.03 4.69 2.75
CA PHE A 71 9.27 3.92 2.88
C PHE A 71 10.46 4.60 2.19
N ASN A 72 10.25 5.11 0.98
CA ASN A 72 11.24 5.90 0.26
C ASN A 72 11.62 7.15 1.06
N PHE A 73 10.64 7.83 1.66
CA PHE A 73 10.89 8.95 2.55
C PHE A 73 11.75 8.52 3.75
N ALA A 74 11.34 7.50 4.51
CA ALA A 74 12.07 7.05 5.70
C ALA A 74 13.53 6.64 5.39
N THR A 75 13.77 6.09 4.19
CA THR A 75 15.10 5.63 3.75
C THR A 75 15.98 6.78 3.29
N TYR A 76 15.45 7.69 2.47
CA TYR A 76 16.25 8.70 1.78
C TYR A 76 16.20 10.09 2.42
N ALA A 77 15.24 10.37 3.33
CA ALA A 77 15.07 11.68 3.95
C ALA A 77 16.35 12.20 4.60
N LYS A 78 17.07 11.35 5.35
CA LYS A 78 18.36 11.75 5.98
C LYS A 78 19.40 12.15 4.93
N LYS A 79 19.61 11.30 3.92
CA LYS A 79 20.60 11.56 2.86
C LYS A 79 20.26 12.84 2.11
N LYS A 80 18.98 13.04 1.77
CA LYS A 80 18.49 14.23 1.08
C LYS A 80 18.67 15.49 1.93
N PHE A 81 18.38 15.42 3.23
CA PHE A 81 18.58 16.53 4.16
C PHE A 81 20.06 16.96 4.26
N GLU A 82 20.99 16.00 4.24
CA GLU A 82 22.43 16.29 4.30
C GLU A 82 22.99 16.81 2.97
N SER A 83 22.52 16.29 1.82
CA SER A 83 23.05 16.64 0.50
C SER A 83 22.52 17.95 -0.07
N THR A 84 21.32 18.38 0.34
CA THR A 84 20.63 19.51 -0.29
C THR A 84 21.04 20.84 0.34
N LEU A 85 21.30 21.86 -0.48
CA LEU A 85 21.54 23.24 -0.03
C LEU A 85 20.24 24.03 0.17
N ASP A 86 19.17 23.64 -0.53
CA ASP A 86 17.87 24.29 -0.46
C ASP A 86 17.19 24.13 0.91
N LEU A 87 16.80 25.27 1.48
CA LEU A 87 16.12 25.36 2.76
C LEU A 87 14.64 24.93 2.65
N GLY A 88 14.02 25.07 1.48
CA GLY A 88 12.65 24.65 1.22
C GLY A 88 12.47 23.15 1.43
N VAL A 89 13.29 22.36 0.73
CA VAL A 89 13.32 20.89 0.87
C VAL A 89 13.64 20.44 2.30
N LYS A 90 14.56 21.11 3.00
CA LYS A 90 14.87 20.77 4.41
C LYS A 90 13.67 20.99 5.33
N ARG A 91 12.93 22.08 5.12
CA ARG A 91 11.72 22.39 5.87
C ARG A 91 10.63 21.35 5.62
N GLU A 92 10.44 20.95 4.36
CA GLU A 92 9.48 19.91 3.98
C GLU A 92 9.81 18.57 4.64
N ILE A 93 11.08 18.16 4.62
CA ILE A 93 11.54 16.93 5.29
C ILE A 93 11.25 17.00 6.79
N LEU A 94 11.56 18.13 7.45
CA LEU A 94 11.29 18.30 8.88
C LEU A 94 9.79 18.21 9.18
N ALA A 95 8.96 18.94 8.42
CA ALA A 95 7.50 18.94 8.57
C ALA A 95 6.88 17.54 8.38
N THR A 96 7.52 16.68 7.58
CA THR A 96 7.05 15.31 7.33
C THR A 96 7.45 14.33 8.44
N ILE A 97 8.48 14.65 9.25
CA ILE A 97 8.98 13.76 10.31
C ILE A 97 8.27 14.02 11.64
N GLY A 98 7.93 15.28 11.93
CA GLY A 98 7.49 15.70 13.26
C GLY A 98 6.17 16.47 13.27
N GLN A 99 5.40 16.27 14.33
CA GLN A 99 4.15 17.00 14.58
C GLN A 99 4.37 18.29 15.37
N THR A 100 5.33 18.29 16.29
CA THR A 100 5.67 19.45 17.12
C THR A 100 7.19 19.66 17.15
N PHE A 101 7.61 20.93 17.10
CA PHE A 101 9.00 21.35 17.11
C PHE A 101 9.23 22.32 18.26
N VAL A 102 9.99 21.90 19.27
CA VAL A 102 10.36 22.74 20.42
C VAL A 102 11.85 23.01 20.38
N LEU A 103 12.24 24.26 20.24
CA LEU A 103 13.64 24.68 20.33
C LEU A 103 13.92 25.13 21.77
N SER A 104 14.77 24.41 22.48
CA SER A 104 15.15 24.73 23.86
C SER A 104 16.64 24.48 24.07
N ASN A 105 17.35 25.44 24.66
CA ASN A 105 18.78 25.32 24.96
C ASN A 105 19.65 24.92 23.75
N LYS A 106 19.37 25.49 22.57
CA LYS A 106 20.03 25.15 21.28
C LYS A 106 19.85 23.69 20.84
N LYS A 107 18.91 22.95 21.44
CA LYS A 107 18.52 21.60 21.03
C LYS A 107 17.12 21.65 20.47
N LEU A 108 16.95 21.05 19.28
CA LEU A 108 15.64 20.88 18.66
C LEU A 108 15.05 19.56 19.14
N GLN A 109 13.93 19.63 19.86
CA GLN A 109 13.11 18.48 20.20
C GLN A 109 12.01 18.34 19.15
N ILE A 110 11.85 17.12 18.66
CA ILE A 110 10.89 16.77 17.62
C ILE A 110 10.06 15.60 18.12
N ASP A 111 8.75 15.76 18.15
CA ASP A 111 7.82 14.67 18.40
C ASP A 111 7.50 13.99 17.07
N PRO A 112 7.92 12.71 16.88
CA PRO A 112 7.77 12.03 15.60
C PRO A 112 6.30 11.69 15.32
N ILE A 113 5.94 11.67 14.04
CA ILE A 113 4.61 11.23 13.60
C ILE A 113 4.38 9.75 13.96
N GLU A 114 3.15 9.40 14.33
CA GLU A 114 2.73 8.08 14.78
C GLU A 114 3.20 6.93 13.87
N TRP A 115 3.06 7.06 12.54
CA TRP A 115 3.43 6.00 11.60
C TRP A 115 4.95 5.73 11.55
N LEU A 116 5.78 6.70 11.95
CA LEU A 116 7.24 6.58 11.92
C LEU A 116 7.79 5.86 13.17
N VAL A 117 7.04 5.88 14.28
CA VAL A 117 7.46 5.29 15.56
C VAL A 117 7.70 3.77 15.46
N PRO A 118 6.77 2.96 14.90
CA PRO A 118 7.00 1.52 14.71
C PRO A 118 8.22 1.22 13.84
N ILE A 119 8.41 1.96 12.75
CA ILE A 119 9.54 1.80 11.83
C ILE A 119 10.86 2.10 12.54
N SER A 120 10.91 3.15 13.36
CA SER A 120 12.07 3.50 14.18
C SER A 120 12.43 2.39 15.17
N ASN A 121 11.43 1.82 15.84
CA ASN A 121 11.62 0.74 16.79
C ASN A 121 12.11 -0.55 16.11
N LEU A 122 11.52 -0.92 14.96
CA LEU A 122 11.96 -2.06 14.17
C LEU A 122 13.41 -1.88 13.72
N ASN A 123 13.77 -0.70 13.22
CA ASN A 123 15.15 -0.39 12.83
C ASN A 123 16.15 -0.53 13.99
N LYS A 124 15.78 -0.17 15.22
CA LYS A 124 16.63 -0.38 16.40
C LYS A 124 16.86 -1.87 16.67
N THR A 125 15.81 -2.68 16.55
CA THR A 125 15.89 -4.14 16.73
C THR A 125 16.76 -4.76 15.64
N LEU A 126 16.51 -4.44 14.37
CA LEU A 126 17.28 -4.93 13.23
C LEU A 126 18.76 -4.57 13.35
N LYS A 127 19.08 -3.34 13.75
CA LYS A 127 20.48 -2.92 13.98
C LYS A 127 21.18 -3.74 15.07
N LYS A 128 20.47 -4.11 16.14
CA LYS A 128 21.01 -4.98 17.20
C LYS A 128 21.27 -6.39 16.68
N GLU A 129 20.35 -6.93 15.89
CA GLU A 129 20.52 -8.26 15.28
C GLU A 129 21.65 -8.29 14.26
N ILE A 130 21.73 -7.30 13.38
CA ILE A 130 22.83 -7.15 12.41
C ILE A 130 24.16 -7.11 13.18
N LYS A 131 24.27 -6.27 14.22
CA LYS A 131 25.48 -6.18 15.04
C LYS A 131 25.85 -7.51 15.73
N ARG A 132 24.86 -8.32 16.14
CA ARG A 132 25.09 -9.66 16.69
C ARG A 132 25.67 -10.62 15.64
N LEU A 133 25.24 -10.46 14.39
CA LEU A 133 25.62 -11.31 13.26
C LEU A 133 26.90 -10.83 12.55
N GLU A 134 27.42 -9.65 12.89
CA GLU A 134 28.70 -9.17 12.37
C GLU A 134 29.86 -10.00 12.94
N PRO A 135 30.78 -10.48 12.09
CA PRO A 135 31.91 -11.28 12.55
C PRO A 135 32.85 -10.44 13.44
N THR A 136 33.30 -11.02 14.55
CA THR A 136 34.19 -10.35 15.53
C THR A 136 35.55 -9.95 14.95
N LYS A 137 35.95 -10.59 13.83
CA LYS A 137 37.16 -10.26 13.07
C LYS A 137 36.80 -10.16 11.59
N ASN A 138 36.93 -8.96 11.03
CA ASN A 138 36.96 -8.78 9.59
C ASN A 138 38.31 -9.28 9.05
N ARG A 139 38.33 -10.43 8.37
CA ARG A 139 39.48 -10.78 7.54
C ARG A 139 39.44 -9.86 6.33
N GLN A 140 40.34 -8.87 6.27
CA GLN A 140 40.51 -8.04 5.08
C GLN A 140 41.05 -8.93 3.96
N CYS A 141 40.17 -9.43 3.08
CA CYS A 141 40.60 -9.91 1.78
C CYS A 141 40.85 -8.67 0.91
N SER A 142 42.10 -8.44 0.48
CA SER A 142 42.47 -7.27 -0.32
C SER A 142 41.88 -7.26 -1.73
N GLN A 143 41.21 -8.35 -2.14
CA GLN A 143 40.52 -8.44 -3.42
C GLN A 143 39.05 -8.07 -3.26
N LYS A 144 38.71 -6.84 -3.66
CA LYS A 144 37.31 -6.45 -3.85
C LYS A 144 36.76 -7.17 -5.08
N LEU A 145 36.08 -8.29 -4.88
CA LEU A 145 35.29 -8.94 -5.94
C LEU A 145 34.07 -8.06 -6.28
N PRO A 146 33.82 -7.73 -7.56
CA PRO A 146 32.66 -6.94 -7.98
C PRO A 146 31.31 -7.60 -7.63
N ALA A 147 31.32 -8.88 -7.26
CA ALA A 147 30.14 -9.65 -6.86
C ALA A 147 29.49 -9.18 -5.54
N PHE A 148 30.20 -8.44 -4.68
CA PHE A 148 29.65 -7.98 -3.39
C PHE A 148 28.88 -6.64 -3.45
N VAL A 149 28.67 -6.08 -4.65
CA VAL A 149 27.94 -4.81 -4.84
C VAL A 149 26.42 -4.99 -4.77
N HIS A 150 25.90 -6.22 -4.74
CA HIS A 150 24.47 -6.46 -4.62
C HIS A 150 24.08 -6.77 -3.18
N GLN A 151 23.48 -5.77 -2.53
CA GLN A 151 22.86 -5.89 -1.22
C GLN A 151 21.73 -6.92 -1.26
N ASN A 152 21.95 -8.06 -0.58
CA ASN A 152 20.96 -8.94 0.04
C ASN A 152 19.60 -9.12 -0.69
N ALA A 153 19.60 -9.91 -1.76
CA ALA A 153 18.39 -10.63 -2.18
C ALA A 153 18.29 -11.94 -1.38
N LYS A 154 17.73 -11.89 -0.17
CA LYS A 154 17.27 -13.11 0.51
C LYS A 154 15.96 -13.56 -0.15
N TRP A 155 16.07 -14.41 -1.17
CA TRP A 155 15.03 -15.40 -1.49
C TRP A 155 14.81 -16.24 -0.22
N GLY A 156 13.61 -16.40 0.34
CA GLY A 156 12.33 -16.63 -0.32
C GLY A 156 12.11 -18.13 -0.35
N GLY A 157 11.66 -18.70 0.78
CA GLY A 157 11.15 -20.07 0.90
C GLY A 157 9.68 -20.01 1.26
#